data_AF-A0A7S2RC08-F1
#
_entry.id   AF-A0A7S2RC08-F1
#
_cell.length_a   1.000
_cell.length_b   1.000
_cell.length_c   1.000
_cell.angle_alpha   90.00
_cell.angle_beta   90.00
_cell.angle_gamma   90.00
#
_symmetry.space_group_name_H-M   'P 1'
#
loop_
_entity.id
_entity.type
_entity.pdbx_description
1 polymer ?
#
loop_
_entity_poly.entity_id
_entity_poly.type
_entity_poly.pdbx_seq_one_letter_code
_entity_poly.pdbx_strand_id
1 'polypeptide(L)'
;MLAPYDLNITIGNSYHRFSMEPLETNNADDDNFNEDLASYVQCRQYSMIRDILSKSNVDPNIEINFGYMYMTALEFAVITCNWKMALLFFIHGADPHVMCCNGSMRLSEPQSGDQTNINNENNVHPSFRNNRIKHLIGFERLRSIVPHDSAVSEDYTFTMIHACLWLMEIAHGDTSVCAHRDAPNIWKIMKEIALDVKKTTDISHESAALLDKCLINIGFLNNCYSPEGFKDMGKDTEHNTSQDDILFDIVACFLRQ
;
A
#
# COMPACT_ATOMS: atom_id res chain seq x y z
N MET A 1 2.15 28.83 -1.58
CA MET A 1 3.34 28.29 -2.29
C MET A 1 4.02 27.33 -1.33
N LEU A 2 3.94 26.02 -1.59
CA LEU A 2 4.65 25.02 -0.80
C LEU A 2 6.14 25.09 -1.18
N ALA A 3 7.04 24.89 -0.21
CA ALA A 3 8.46 24.79 -0.52
C ALA A 3 8.73 23.48 -1.29
N PRO A 4 9.67 23.46 -2.26
CA PRO A 4 10.12 22.21 -2.85
C PRO A 4 10.58 21.28 -1.74
N TYR A 5 10.18 20.01 -1.83
CA TYR A 5 10.56 18.99 -0.86
C TYR A 5 11.31 17.87 -1.58
N ASP A 6 12.31 17.35 -0.88
CA ASP A 6 13.06 16.20 -1.36
C ASP A 6 12.42 14.93 -0.84
N LEU A 7 11.81 14.17 -1.73
CA LEU A 7 11.38 12.83 -1.41
C LEU A 7 12.60 11.92 -1.51
N ASN A 8 13.10 11.48 -0.36
CA ASN A 8 14.11 10.44 -0.30
C ASN A 8 13.39 9.10 -0.30
N ILE A 9 13.51 8.35 -1.40
CA ILE A 9 13.10 6.95 -1.44
C ILE A 9 14.36 6.10 -1.43
N THR A 10 14.50 5.30 -0.39
CA THR A 10 15.47 4.21 -0.38
C THR A 10 14.81 3.03 -1.08
N ILE A 11 15.36 2.65 -2.22
CA ILE A 11 14.94 1.42 -2.91
C ILE A 11 16.21 0.56 -2.99
N GLY A 12 16.19 -0.58 -2.29
CA GLY A 12 17.42 -1.36 -2.04
C GLY A 12 18.54 -0.50 -1.44
N ASN A 13 19.80 -0.79 -1.81
CA ASN A 13 20.98 -0.03 -1.35
C ASN A 13 21.12 1.37 -1.99
N SER A 14 20.18 1.82 -2.82
CA SER A 14 20.29 3.08 -3.56
C SER A 14 19.40 4.16 -2.95
N TYR A 15 20.03 5.25 -2.55
CA TYR A 15 19.35 6.47 -2.13
C TYR A 15 18.94 7.27 -3.35
N HIS A 16 17.64 7.39 -3.59
CA HIS A 16 17.11 8.24 -4.64
C HIS A 16 16.49 9.48 -4.01
N ARG A 17 17.07 10.64 -4.32
CA ARG A 17 16.53 11.94 -3.97
C ARG A 17 15.73 12.46 -5.16
N PHE A 18 14.42 12.54 -4.98
CA PHE A 18 13.51 13.13 -5.95
C PHE A 18 13.27 14.57 -5.51
N SER A 19 13.78 15.53 -6.27
CA SER A 19 13.41 16.92 -6.06
C SER A 19 12.04 17.12 -6.70
N MET A 20 11.04 17.37 -5.87
CA MET A 20 9.66 17.55 -6.30
C MET A 20 9.42 19.06 -6.38
N GLU A 21 9.25 19.58 -7.58
CA GLU A 21 8.74 20.94 -7.73
C GLU A 21 7.27 20.93 -7.34
N PRO A 22 6.82 21.86 -6.47
CA PRO A 22 5.40 22.01 -6.20
C PRO A 22 4.68 22.26 -7.53
N LEU A 23 3.71 21.42 -7.86
CA LEU A 23 2.82 21.69 -8.97
C LEU A 23 2.14 23.04 -8.71
N GLU A 24 2.33 24.00 -9.62
CA GLU A 24 1.63 25.28 -9.57
C GLU A 24 0.17 25.06 -9.98
N THR A 25 -0.71 24.84 -8.99
CA THR A 25 -2.14 24.71 -9.21
C THR A 25 -2.76 26.08 -9.53
N ASN A 26 -2.60 26.53 -10.77
CA ASN A 26 -3.05 27.87 -11.21
C ASN A 26 -4.55 27.96 -11.59
N ASN A 27 -5.37 26.95 -11.28
CA ASN A 27 -6.78 26.94 -11.63
C ASN A 27 -7.66 26.83 -10.38
N ALA A 28 -8.31 27.94 -10.01
CA ALA A 28 -9.21 28.06 -8.87
C ALA A 28 -10.64 27.53 -9.15
N ASP A 29 -10.79 26.65 -10.13
CA ASP A 29 -12.07 25.98 -10.42
C ASP A 29 -12.16 24.70 -9.57
N ASP A 30 -13.33 24.47 -8.96
CA ASP A 30 -13.67 23.42 -7.96
C ASP A 30 -13.42 21.96 -8.39
N ASP A 31 -12.86 21.70 -9.57
CA ASP A 31 -12.79 20.37 -10.19
C ASP A 31 -11.41 19.68 -10.08
N ASN A 32 -10.42 20.29 -9.41
CA ASN A 32 -9.05 19.76 -9.42
C ASN A 32 -8.61 18.99 -8.15
N PHE A 33 -9.54 18.26 -7.54
CA PHE A 33 -9.22 17.41 -6.37
C PHE A 33 -8.09 16.41 -6.63
N ASN A 34 -7.90 15.98 -7.88
CA ASN A 34 -6.89 15.00 -8.23
C ASN A 34 -5.46 15.56 -8.16
N GLU A 35 -5.24 16.80 -8.59
CA GLU A 35 -3.91 17.44 -8.49
C GLU A 35 -3.55 17.74 -7.04
N ASP A 36 -4.52 18.22 -6.26
CA ASP A 36 -4.39 18.41 -4.81
C ASP A 36 -4.07 17.07 -4.11
N LEU A 37 -4.85 16.02 -4.40
CA LEU A 37 -4.64 14.68 -3.82
C LEU A 37 -3.26 14.14 -4.17
N ALA A 38 -2.81 14.26 -5.42
CA ALA A 38 -1.47 13.85 -5.84
C ALA A 38 -0.39 14.57 -5.01
N SER A 39 -0.52 15.89 -4.84
CA SER A 39 0.42 16.70 -4.03
C SER A 39 0.44 16.25 -2.56
N TYR A 40 -0.74 16.00 -1.97
CA TYR A 40 -0.83 15.51 -0.59
C TYR A 40 -0.25 14.11 -0.41
N VAL A 41 -0.43 13.22 -1.39
CA VAL A 41 0.17 11.88 -1.38
C VAL A 41 1.68 11.98 -1.38
N GLN A 42 2.24 12.76 -2.29
CA GLN A 42 3.68 12.93 -2.40
C GLN A 42 4.28 13.57 -1.12
N CYS A 43 3.54 14.49 -0.48
CA CYS A 43 3.89 15.10 0.81
C CYS A 43 3.54 14.22 2.02
N ARG A 44 2.93 13.04 1.84
CA ARG A 44 2.48 12.12 2.90
C ARG A 44 1.56 12.78 3.94
N GLN A 45 0.72 13.72 3.53
CA GLN A 45 -0.19 14.45 4.40
C GLN A 45 -1.46 13.63 4.69
N TYR A 46 -1.33 12.59 5.53
CA TYR A 46 -2.38 11.60 5.80
C TYR A 46 -3.76 12.20 6.12
N SER A 47 -3.81 13.23 6.97
CA SER A 47 -5.08 13.89 7.33
C SER A 47 -5.76 14.53 6.12
N MET A 48 -5.00 15.24 5.27
CA MET A 48 -5.54 15.88 4.06
C MET A 48 -6.01 14.85 3.04
N ILE A 49 -5.23 13.77 2.85
CA ILE A 49 -5.60 12.66 1.96
C ILE A 49 -6.93 12.05 2.41
N ARG A 50 -7.07 11.74 3.72
CA ARG A 50 -8.30 11.17 4.29
C ARG A 50 -9.49 12.11 4.11
N ASP A 51 -9.31 13.39 4.39
CA ASP A 51 -10.39 14.38 4.30
C ASP A 51 -10.86 14.57 2.84
N ILE A 52 -9.95 14.48 1.87
CA ILE A 52 -10.28 14.55 0.44
C ILE A 52 -10.96 13.27 -0.04
N LEU A 53 -10.42 12.10 0.27
CA LEU A 53 -11.02 10.82 -0.11
C LEU A 53 -12.41 10.59 0.51
N SER A 54 -12.71 11.28 1.61
CA SER A 54 -14.04 11.26 2.25
C SER A 54 -15.10 12.06 1.48
N LYS A 55 -14.72 12.87 0.50
CA LYS A 55 -15.66 13.60 -0.36
C LYS A 55 -16.25 12.66 -1.41
N SER A 56 -17.56 12.73 -1.62
CA SER A 56 -18.21 12.00 -2.71
C SER A 56 -17.61 12.45 -4.04
N ASN A 57 -17.11 11.51 -4.85
CA ASN A 57 -16.56 11.68 -6.22
C ASN A 57 -15.03 11.81 -6.38
N VAL A 58 -14.23 11.63 -5.32
CA VAL A 58 -12.78 11.52 -5.52
C VAL A 58 -12.41 10.11 -5.97
N ASP A 59 -11.73 9.98 -7.11
CA ASP A 59 -11.21 8.70 -7.58
C ASP A 59 -9.98 8.31 -6.76
N PRO A 60 -9.99 7.20 -6.01
CA PRO A 60 -8.82 6.75 -5.25
C PRO A 60 -7.69 6.21 -6.15
N ASN A 61 -7.94 5.97 -7.44
CA ASN A 61 -6.98 5.45 -8.42
C ASN A 61 -6.20 6.56 -9.14
N ILE A 62 -6.03 7.73 -8.50
CA ILE A 62 -5.27 8.83 -9.10
C ILE A 62 -3.86 8.38 -9.51
N GLU A 63 -3.47 8.85 -10.68
CA GLU A 63 -2.12 8.70 -11.20
C GLU A 63 -1.25 9.87 -10.73
N ILE A 64 -0.11 9.54 -10.14
CA ILE A 64 0.85 10.51 -9.62
C ILE A 64 2.05 10.55 -10.55
N ASN A 65 2.33 11.75 -11.06
CA ASN A 65 3.47 12.02 -11.92
C ASN A 65 4.70 12.43 -11.11
N PHE A 66 5.79 11.67 -11.25
CA PHE A 66 7.10 11.95 -10.66
C PHE A 66 8.11 12.43 -11.73
N GLY A 67 7.62 13.04 -12.81
CA GLY A 67 8.36 13.53 -13.97
C GLY A 67 8.74 12.42 -14.95
N TYR A 68 9.40 11.37 -14.46
CA TYR A 68 9.91 10.25 -15.25
C TYR A 68 9.19 8.92 -14.98
N MET A 69 8.26 8.91 -14.04
CA MET A 69 7.52 7.72 -13.65
C MET A 69 6.12 8.14 -13.25
N TYR A 70 5.18 7.28 -13.59
CA TYR A 70 3.79 7.37 -13.15
C TYR A 70 3.47 6.18 -12.28
N MET A 71 2.66 6.39 -11.26
CA MET A 71 2.15 5.31 -10.41
C MET A 71 0.83 5.72 -9.80
N THR A 72 0.00 4.76 -9.44
CA THR A 72 -1.19 5.06 -8.64
C THR A 72 -0.79 5.47 -7.23
N ALA A 73 -1.68 6.17 -6.52
CA ALA A 73 -1.45 6.47 -5.11
C ALA A 73 -1.26 5.21 -4.24
N LEU A 74 -1.93 4.10 -4.58
CA LEU A 74 -1.73 2.81 -3.93
C LEU A 74 -0.33 2.24 -4.21
N GLU A 75 0.11 2.23 -5.47
CA GLU A 75 1.48 1.83 -5.85
C GLU A 75 2.54 2.65 -5.07
N PHE A 76 2.34 3.97 -4.96
CA PHE A 76 3.22 4.86 -4.20
C PHE A 76 3.26 4.52 -2.71
N ALA A 77 2.11 4.25 -2.10
CA ALA A 77 2.05 3.88 -0.69
C ALA A 77 2.78 2.55 -0.43
N VAL A 78 2.64 1.58 -1.35
CA VAL A 78 3.30 0.28 -1.25
C VAL A 78 4.82 0.39 -1.40
N ILE A 79 5.32 1.10 -2.42
CA ILE A 79 6.76 1.23 -2.64
C ILE A 79 7.47 2.02 -1.54
N THR A 80 6.76 2.94 -0.89
CA THR A 80 7.29 3.70 0.26
C THR A 80 7.09 2.98 1.59
N CYS A 81 6.60 1.74 1.57
CA CYS A 81 6.22 0.93 2.74
C CYS A 81 5.24 1.64 3.69
N ASN A 82 4.45 2.60 3.19
CA ASN A 82 3.48 3.34 4.00
C ASN A 82 2.15 2.59 4.07
N TRP A 83 2.12 1.57 4.94
CA TRP A 83 0.97 0.69 5.12
C TRP A 83 -0.33 1.44 5.48
N LYS A 84 -0.24 2.54 6.24
CA LYS A 84 -1.40 3.38 6.58
C LYS A 84 -2.02 4.00 5.34
N MET A 85 -1.19 4.61 4.49
CA MET A 85 -1.66 5.19 3.24
C MET A 85 -2.18 4.12 2.28
N ALA A 86 -1.55 2.95 2.22
CA ALA A 86 -1.99 1.87 1.34
C ALA A 86 -3.39 1.39 1.74
N LEU A 87 -3.64 1.16 3.04
CA LEU A 87 -4.97 0.82 3.55
C LEU A 87 -5.99 1.92 3.28
N LEU A 88 -5.60 3.18 3.50
CA LEU A 88 -6.48 4.32 3.25
C LEU A 88 -6.96 4.33 1.78
N PHE A 89 -6.05 4.21 0.81
CA PHE A 89 -6.45 4.16 -0.60
C PHE A 89 -7.35 2.97 -0.93
N PHE A 90 -6.98 1.77 -0.46
CA PHE A 90 -7.75 0.56 -0.72
C PHE A 90 -9.21 0.68 -0.27
N ILE A 91 -9.46 1.24 0.92
CA ILE A 91 -10.81 1.33 1.49
C ILE A 91 -11.66 2.40 0.87
N HIS A 92 -11.02 3.44 0.33
CA HIS A 92 -11.71 4.39 -0.52
C HIS A 92 -11.92 3.87 -1.95
N GLY A 93 -11.55 2.61 -2.24
CA GLY A 93 -11.86 1.91 -3.49
C GLY A 93 -10.72 1.88 -4.50
N ALA A 94 -9.46 2.14 -4.08
CA ALA A 94 -8.33 1.95 -4.97
C ALA A 94 -8.25 0.48 -5.39
N ASP A 95 -8.31 0.24 -6.69
CA ASP A 95 -8.28 -1.09 -7.26
C ASP A 95 -6.80 -1.54 -7.38
N PRO A 96 -6.40 -2.62 -6.71
CA PRO A 96 -5.05 -3.19 -6.81
C PRO A 96 -4.72 -3.70 -8.23
N HIS A 97 -5.68 -3.76 -9.16
CA HIS A 97 -5.45 -4.10 -10.56
C HIS A 97 -5.22 -2.87 -11.45
N VAL A 98 -5.57 -1.67 -10.97
CA VAL A 98 -5.25 -0.41 -11.66
C VAL A 98 -3.80 -0.06 -11.38
N MET A 99 -3.00 -0.09 -12.43
CA MET A 99 -1.56 0.05 -12.34
C MET A 99 -1.07 1.01 -13.41
N CYS A 100 -0.36 2.06 -12.99
CA CYS A 100 0.25 3.02 -13.91
C CYS A 100 1.75 2.74 -14.09
N CYS A 101 2.39 2.16 -13.08
CA CYS A 101 3.83 1.91 -13.12
C CYS A 101 4.16 0.66 -13.93
N ASN A 102 4.29 0.76 -15.25
CA ASN A 102 4.72 -0.34 -16.14
C ASN A 102 6.20 -0.79 -15.95
N GLY A 103 6.85 -0.35 -14.87
CA GLY A 103 8.27 -0.56 -14.59
C GLY A 103 9.20 0.22 -15.52
N SER A 104 8.69 0.98 -16.49
CA SER A 104 9.51 1.83 -17.35
C SER A 104 9.60 3.24 -16.75
N MET A 105 10.68 3.46 -16.02
CA MET A 105 11.13 4.79 -15.64
C MET A 105 11.62 5.47 -16.93
N ARG A 106 10.85 6.42 -17.47
CA ARG A 106 11.27 7.27 -18.58
C ARG A 106 12.31 8.25 -18.05
N LEU A 107 13.58 7.84 -17.97
CA LEU A 107 14.68 8.80 -17.76
C LEU A 107 14.45 9.93 -18.75
N SER A 108 14.17 11.12 -18.22
CA SER A 108 13.86 12.32 -18.99
C SER A 108 14.79 12.38 -20.18
N GLU A 109 14.25 12.44 -21.39
CA GLU A 109 15.06 12.75 -22.56
C GLU A 109 15.85 14.00 -22.22
N PRO A 110 17.20 13.97 -22.30
CA PRO A 110 17.99 15.14 -21.98
C PRO A 110 17.47 16.28 -22.84
N GLN A 111 16.92 17.31 -22.21
CA GLN A 111 16.42 18.47 -22.92
C GLN A 111 17.61 19.13 -23.61
N SER A 112 17.68 18.88 -24.92
CA SER A 112 18.49 19.56 -25.93
C SER A 112 20.01 19.60 -25.70
N GLY A 113 20.74 18.90 -26.56
CA GLY A 113 21.97 19.48 -27.10
C GLY A 113 23.02 18.51 -27.63
N ASP A 114 23.20 17.34 -27.01
CA ASP A 114 24.35 16.49 -27.35
C ASP A 114 23.95 15.02 -27.53
N GLN A 115 23.90 14.60 -28.79
CA GLN A 115 23.59 13.23 -29.25
C GLN A 115 24.74 12.26 -28.97
N THR A 116 25.21 12.18 -27.72
CA THR A 116 26.07 11.07 -27.33
C THR A 116 25.21 9.86 -27.01
N ASN A 117 25.39 8.79 -27.79
CA ASN A 117 24.79 7.46 -27.63
C ASN A 117 25.02 6.93 -26.20
N ILE A 118 24.10 7.24 -25.28
CA ILE A 118 24.11 6.67 -23.94
C ILE A 118 23.07 5.55 -23.92
N ASN A 119 23.56 4.32 -23.84
CA ASN A 119 22.76 3.14 -23.48
C ASN A 119 22.16 3.37 -22.09
N ASN A 120 20.95 3.94 -22.04
CA ASN A 120 20.25 4.41 -20.84
C ASN A 120 19.66 3.29 -19.96
N GLU A 121 19.89 2.02 -20.29
CA GLU A 121 19.41 0.88 -19.48
C GLU A 121 20.09 0.79 -18.10
N ASN A 122 21.20 1.49 -17.89
CA ASN A 122 21.98 1.43 -16.66
C ASN A 122 21.52 2.35 -15.52
N ASN A 123 20.46 3.14 -15.70
CA ASN A 123 19.95 4.07 -14.67
C ASN A 123 18.55 3.74 -14.14
N VAL A 124 17.93 2.65 -14.61
CA VAL A 124 16.68 2.13 -14.02
C VAL A 124 17.02 1.40 -12.71
N HIS A 125 16.23 1.57 -11.66
CA HIS A 125 16.44 0.83 -10.40
C HIS A 125 16.40 -0.69 -10.65
N PRO A 126 17.28 -1.52 -10.05
CA PRO A 126 17.31 -2.97 -10.27
C PRO A 126 15.96 -3.67 -10.06
N SER A 127 15.15 -3.23 -9.09
CA SER A 127 13.78 -3.76 -8.89
C SER A 127 12.91 -3.56 -10.12
N PHE A 128 13.03 -2.42 -10.80
CA PHE A 128 12.26 -2.11 -12.02
C PHE A 128 12.90 -2.62 -13.31
N ARG A 129 14.20 -2.97 -13.29
CA ARG A 129 14.86 -3.66 -14.43
C ARG A 129 14.33 -5.06 -14.66
N ASN A 130 13.62 -5.62 -13.69
CA ASN A 130 13.07 -6.95 -13.84
C ASN A 130 11.88 -6.89 -14.81
N ASN A 131 12.13 -7.17 -16.09
CA ASN A 131 11.10 -7.28 -17.13
C ASN A 131 9.92 -8.22 -16.73
N ARG A 132 10.10 -9.02 -15.67
CA ARG A 132 9.06 -9.81 -15.03
C ARG A 132 7.89 -8.97 -14.48
N ILE A 133 8.12 -7.75 -13.99
CA ILE A 133 7.03 -6.92 -13.40
C ILE A 133 5.93 -6.63 -14.42
N LYS A 134 6.27 -6.52 -15.70
CA LYS A 134 5.31 -6.24 -16.79
C LYS A 134 4.24 -7.31 -16.96
N HIS A 135 4.51 -8.53 -16.49
CA HIS A 135 3.58 -9.66 -16.57
C HIS A 135 2.80 -9.86 -15.27
N LEU A 136 3.20 -9.19 -14.19
CA LEU A 136 2.51 -9.28 -12.92
C LEU A 136 1.29 -8.34 -12.92
N ILE A 137 0.20 -8.84 -12.36
CA ILE A 137 -1.07 -8.12 -12.19
C ILE A 137 -1.50 -8.17 -10.72
N GLY A 138 -2.43 -7.30 -10.34
CA GLY A 138 -3.06 -7.31 -9.02
C GLY A 138 -2.04 -7.30 -7.87
N PHE A 139 -2.30 -8.12 -6.86
CA PHE A 139 -1.48 -8.21 -5.65
C PHE A 139 -0.10 -8.82 -5.88
N GLU A 140 0.09 -9.68 -6.88
CA GLU A 140 1.42 -10.22 -7.20
C GLU A 140 2.36 -9.10 -7.61
N ARG A 141 1.86 -8.14 -8.39
CA ARG A 141 2.62 -6.94 -8.77
C ARG A 141 2.87 -6.03 -7.59
N LEU A 142 1.86 -5.73 -6.77
CA LEU A 142 2.04 -4.91 -5.57
C LEU A 142 3.10 -5.49 -4.64
N ARG A 143 3.11 -6.81 -4.44
CA ARG A 143 4.14 -7.49 -3.65
C ARG A 143 5.53 -7.39 -4.26
N SER A 144 5.64 -7.40 -5.60
CA SER A 144 6.92 -7.30 -6.31
C SER A 144 7.57 -5.90 -6.24
N ILE A 145 6.77 -4.85 -6.00
CA ILE A 145 7.27 -3.48 -5.87
C ILE A 145 7.62 -3.10 -4.42
N VAL A 146 7.33 -3.98 -3.45
CA VAL A 146 7.79 -3.78 -2.07
C VAL A 146 9.32 -3.87 -2.03
N PRO A 147 10.03 -2.85 -1.50
CA PRO A 147 11.49 -2.87 -1.44
C PRO A 147 12.02 -4.03 -0.60
N HIS A 148 12.73 -4.99 -1.22
CA HIS A 148 13.31 -6.15 -0.55
C HIS A 148 14.63 -5.87 0.20
N ASP A 149 14.82 -4.66 0.73
CA ASP A 149 16.16 -4.26 1.18
C ASP A 149 16.65 -5.14 2.35
N SER A 150 17.65 -5.98 2.06
CA SER A 150 18.09 -7.08 2.92
C SER A 150 18.81 -6.62 4.18
N ALA A 151 19.17 -5.33 4.25
CA ALA A 151 19.91 -4.77 5.37
C ALA A 151 19.01 -4.30 6.53
N VAL A 152 17.70 -4.19 6.31
CA VAL A 152 16.74 -3.69 7.30
C VAL A 152 15.64 -4.71 7.59
N SER A 153 15.94 -6.02 7.47
CA SER A 153 14.94 -7.10 7.58
C SER A 153 14.23 -7.23 8.94
N GLU A 154 14.59 -6.40 9.92
CA GLU A 154 13.90 -6.26 11.20
C GLU A 154 12.97 -5.04 11.27
N ASP A 155 12.86 -4.25 10.19
CA ASP A 155 11.96 -3.11 10.15
C ASP A 155 10.51 -3.60 10.14
N TYR A 156 9.85 -3.36 11.27
CA TYR A 156 8.42 -3.54 11.49
C TYR A 156 7.59 -3.04 10.30
N THR A 157 8.00 -1.96 9.65
CA THR A 157 7.30 -1.36 8.52
C THR A 157 7.17 -2.29 7.31
N PHE A 158 8.21 -3.06 6.99
CA PHE A 158 8.19 -4.03 5.88
C PHE A 158 7.22 -5.17 6.16
N THR A 159 7.24 -5.65 7.40
CA THR A 159 6.29 -6.67 7.87
C THR A 159 4.85 -6.18 7.78
N MET A 160 4.61 -4.90 8.08
CA MET A 160 3.28 -4.30 8.02
C MET A 160 2.74 -4.12 6.62
N ILE A 161 3.54 -3.66 5.67
CA ILE A 161 3.05 -3.51 4.29
C ILE A 161 2.69 -4.88 3.69
N HIS A 162 3.47 -5.93 3.97
CA HIS A 162 3.13 -7.29 3.54
C HIS A 162 1.85 -7.82 4.18
N ALA A 163 1.65 -7.61 5.48
CA ALA A 163 0.41 -7.97 6.15
C ALA A 163 -0.78 -7.21 5.53
N CYS A 164 -0.63 -5.90 5.26
CA CYS A 164 -1.68 -5.09 4.65
C CYS A 164 -2.04 -5.58 3.25
N LEU A 165 -1.05 -5.83 2.39
CA LEU A 165 -1.29 -6.36 1.03
C LEU A 165 -2.04 -7.69 1.06
N TRP A 166 -1.72 -8.56 2.02
CA TRP A 166 -2.43 -9.82 2.18
C TRP A 166 -3.89 -9.63 2.62
N LEU A 167 -4.15 -8.69 3.54
CA LEU A 167 -5.51 -8.38 3.97
C LEU A 167 -6.35 -7.81 2.84
N MET A 168 -5.75 -6.91 2.05
CA MET A 168 -6.38 -6.37 0.85
C MET A 168 -6.68 -7.49 -0.16
N GLU A 169 -5.77 -8.43 -0.34
CA GLU A 169 -5.92 -9.56 -1.26
C GLU A 169 -7.08 -10.47 -0.87
N ILE A 170 -7.21 -10.79 0.42
CA ILE A 170 -8.38 -11.52 0.95
C ILE A 170 -9.64 -10.70 0.77
N ALA A 171 -9.64 -9.43 1.17
CA ALA A 171 -10.82 -8.57 1.09
C ALA A 171 -11.29 -8.36 -0.35
N HIS A 172 -10.38 -8.41 -1.32
CA HIS A 172 -10.68 -8.34 -2.75
C HIS A 172 -11.15 -9.69 -3.33
N GLY A 173 -11.06 -10.79 -2.56
CA GLY A 173 -11.40 -12.14 -3.01
C GLY A 173 -10.39 -12.72 -4.02
N ASP A 174 -9.19 -12.15 -4.12
CA ASP A 174 -8.13 -12.62 -5.00
C ASP A 174 -7.34 -13.71 -4.28
N THR A 175 -7.89 -14.93 -4.22
CA THR A 175 -7.35 -16.03 -3.40
C THR A 175 -6.09 -16.69 -3.99
N SER A 176 -5.24 -15.93 -4.69
CA SER A 176 -3.97 -16.43 -5.25
C SER A 176 -2.98 -16.83 -4.15
N VAL A 177 -3.14 -16.27 -2.94
CA VAL A 177 -2.31 -16.64 -1.80
C VAL A 177 -2.58 -18.09 -1.43
N CYS A 178 -1.50 -18.86 -1.25
CA CYS A 178 -1.54 -20.06 -0.41
C CYS A 178 -1.87 -19.63 1.03
N ALA A 179 -3.15 -19.34 1.29
CA ALA A 179 -3.66 -18.88 2.58
C ALA A 179 -3.15 -19.75 3.72
N HIS A 180 -2.92 -21.04 3.46
CA HIS A 180 -2.40 -22.00 4.44
C HIS A 180 -0.94 -21.77 4.86
N ARG A 181 -0.06 -21.31 3.97
CA ARG A 181 1.37 -21.19 4.30
C ARG A 181 1.65 -19.94 5.12
N ASP A 182 1.02 -18.83 4.74
CA ASP A 182 1.42 -17.51 5.22
C ASP A 182 0.46 -16.98 6.31
N ALA A 183 -0.77 -17.53 6.44
CA ALA A 183 -1.76 -17.07 7.42
C ALA A 183 -1.28 -17.06 8.88
N PRO A 184 -0.59 -18.09 9.42
CA PRO A 184 -0.18 -18.07 10.84
C PRO A 184 0.74 -16.90 11.19
N ASN A 185 1.67 -16.56 10.27
CA ASN A 185 2.55 -15.40 10.44
C ASN A 185 1.75 -14.10 10.39
N ILE A 186 0.75 -14.03 9.53
CA ILE A 186 -0.04 -12.81 9.34
C ILE A 186 -0.99 -12.57 10.50
N TRP A 187 -1.64 -13.61 11.04
CA TRP A 187 -2.44 -13.49 12.26
C TRP A 187 -1.59 -13.06 13.45
N LYS A 188 -0.36 -13.57 13.54
CA LYS A 188 0.59 -13.11 14.55
C LYS A 188 0.88 -11.62 14.40
N ILE A 189 1.18 -11.16 13.18
CA ILE A 189 1.44 -9.74 12.90
C ILE A 189 0.22 -8.89 13.22
N MET A 190 -0.97 -9.25 12.74
CA MET A 190 -2.21 -8.50 13.02
C MET A 190 -2.50 -8.39 14.51
N LYS A 191 -2.24 -9.47 15.26
CA LYS A 191 -2.37 -9.46 16.72
C LYS A 191 -1.37 -8.48 17.34
N GLU A 192 -0.13 -8.43 16.86
CA GLU A 192 0.88 -7.48 17.31
C GLU A 192 0.48 -6.03 17.00
N ILE A 193 -0.01 -5.74 15.78
CA ILE A 193 -0.55 -4.40 15.43
C ILE A 193 -1.68 -4.04 16.37
N ALA A 194 -2.65 -4.95 16.56
CA ALA A 194 -3.81 -4.69 17.40
C ALA A 194 -3.39 -4.42 18.85
N LEU A 195 -2.40 -5.15 19.37
CA LEU A 195 -1.85 -4.90 20.70
C LEU A 195 -1.09 -3.58 20.80
N ASP A 196 -0.34 -3.19 19.78
CA ASP A 196 0.41 -1.93 19.79
C ASP A 196 -0.53 -0.72 19.70
N VAL A 197 -1.55 -0.82 18.85
CA VAL A 197 -2.64 0.15 18.79
C VAL A 197 -3.42 0.21 20.10
N LYS A 198 -3.54 -0.91 20.83
CA LYS A 198 -4.15 -0.91 22.17
C LYS A 198 -3.31 -0.15 23.21
N LYS A 199 -1.99 -0.08 23.03
CA LYS A 199 -1.08 0.58 23.97
C LYS A 199 -1.01 2.09 23.79
N THR A 200 -1.38 2.62 22.62
CA THR A 200 -1.41 4.06 22.41
C THR A 200 -2.53 4.69 23.24
N THR A 201 -2.20 5.69 24.07
CA THR A 201 -3.04 6.17 25.17
C THR A 201 -4.31 6.94 24.76
N ASP A 202 -4.50 7.21 23.46
CA ASP A 202 -5.53 8.12 22.97
C ASP A 202 -6.69 7.43 22.25
N ILE A 203 -6.86 6.12 22.43
CA ILE A 203 -7.97 5.40 21.81
C ILE A 203 -9.29 5.69 22.53
N SER A 204 -10.32 5.99 21.74
CA SER A 204 -11.68 6.08 22.25
C SER A 204 -12.14 4.75 22.86
N HIS A 205 -13.06 4.80 23.82
CA HIS A 205 -13.65 3.60 24.43
C HIS A 205 -14.31 2.68 23.38
N GLU A 206 -14.93 3.27 22.35
CA GLU A 206 -15.53 2.50 21.24
C GLU A 206 -14.46 1.78 20.42
N SER A 207 -13.37 2.46 20.07
CA SER A 207 -12.23 1.88 19.37
C SER A 207 -11.57 0.76 20.17
N ALA A 208 -11.44 0.91 21.48
CA ALA A 208 -10.88 -0.12 22.37
C ALA A 208 -11.77 -1.38 22.40
N ALA A 209 -13.09 -1.22 22.51
CA ALA A 209 -14.04 -2.33 22.50
C ALA A 209 -14.02 -3.09 21.16
N LEU A 210 -13.94 -2.35 20.05
CA LEU A 210 -13.81 -2.97 18.74
C LEU A 210 -12.47 -3.71 18.59
N LEU A 211 -11.37 -3.14 19.08
CA LEU A 211 -10.05 -3.78 19.07
C LEU A 211 -10.02 -5.07 19.88
N ASP A 212 -10.77 -5.15 20.99
CA ASP A 212 -10.95 -6.38 21.75
C ASP A 212 -11.72 -7.44 20.96
N LYS A 213 -12.80 -7.05 20.26
CA LYS A 213 -13.52 -7.93 19.33
C LYS A 213 -12.58 -8.43 18.21
N CYS A 214 -11.75 -7.54 17.67
CA CYS A 214 -10.74 -7.84 16.67
C CYS A 214 -9.73 -8.89 17.15
N LEU A 215 -9.19 -8.71 18.36
CA LEU A 215 -8.22 -9.64 18.96
C LEU A 215 -8.83 -11.03 19.20
N ILE A 216 -10.09 -11.10 19.66
CA ILE A 216 -10.82 -12.36 19.81
C ILE A 216 -10.96 -13.05 18.47
N ASN A 217 -11.36 -12.31 17.44
CA ASN A 217 -11.56 -12.84 16.10
C ASN A 217 -10.25 -13.31 15.44
N ILE A 218 -9.16 -12.55 15.58
CA ILE A 218 -7.83 -12.98 15.13
C ILE A 218 -7.43 -14.29 15.83
N GLY A 219 -7.71 -14.41 17.13
CA GLY A 219 -7.49 -15.65 17.87
C GLY A 219 -8.29 -16.83 17.31
N PHE A 220 -9.56 -16.60 16.97
CA PHE A 220 -10.42 -17.60 16.34
C PHE A 220 -9.89 -18.01 14.96
N LEU A 221 -9.59 -17.05 14.09
CA LEU A 221 -9.05 -17.31 12.75
C LEU A 221 -7.71 -18.05 12.82
N ASN A 222 -6.82 -17.67 13.73
CA ASN A 222 -5.55 -18.36 13.93
C ASN A 222 -5.73 -19.84 14.31
N ASN A 223 -6.78 -20.17 15.07
CA ASN A 223 -7.12 -21.56 15.38
C ASN A 223 -7.72 -22.29 14.17
N CYS A 224 -8.60 -21.64 13.40
CA CYS A 224 -9.20 -22.19 12.18
C CYS A 224 -8.15 -22.49 11.09
N TYR A 225 -7.20 -21.58 10.89
CA TYR A 225 -6.14 -21.72 9.88
C TYR A 225 -4.91 -22.48 10.38
N SER A 226 -4.98 -23.09 11.58
CA SER A 226 -3.94 -24.00 12.04
C SER A 226 -3.93 -25.28 11.18
N PRO A 227 -2.78 -25.97 11.02
CA PRO A 227 -2.70 -27.25 10.33
C PRO A 227 -3.67 -28.32 10.86
N GLU A 228 -4.12 -28.16 12.11
CA GLU A 228 -5.06 -29.05 12.79
C GLU A 228 -6.52 -28.65 12.49
N GLY A 229 -6.86 -27.36 12.58
CA GLY A 229 -8.20 -26.85 12.26
C GLY A 229 -8.60 -27.08 10.80
N PHE A 230 -7.63 -27.13 9.89
CA PHE A 230 -7.89 -27.41 8.47
C PHE A 230 -8.27 -28.87 8.18
N LYS A 231 -7.91 -29.82 9.04
CA LYS A 231 -8.31 -31.23 8.87
C LYS A 231 -9.80 -31.44 9.14
N ASP A 232 -10.39 -30.58 9.96
CA ASP A 232 -11.80 -30.63 10.33
C ASP A 232 -12.70 -29.81 9.39
N MET A 233 -12.12 -28.88 8.61
CA MET A 233 -12.84 -28.16 7.56
C MET A 233 -12.86 -29.00 6.28
N GLY A 234 -13.93 -29.76 6.07
CA GLY A 234 -14.14 -30.60 4.89
C GLY A 234 -13.97 -29.84 3.56
N LYS A 235 -13.74 -30.61 2.47
CA LYS A 235 -13.37 -30.11 1.13
C LYS A 235 -14.33 -29.13 0.45
N ASP A 236 -15.51 -28.90 1.01
CA ASP A 236 -16.57 -28.07 0.43
C ASP A 236 -16.88 -26.87 1.34
N THR A 237 -15.85 -26.11 1.73
CA THR A 237 -16.06 -24.87 2.48
C THR A 237 -16.29 -23.72 1.51
N GLU A 238 -17.57 -23.40 1.29
CA GLU A 238 -17.98 -22.13 0.73
C GLU A 238 -17.29 -20.99 1.51
N HIS A 239 -16.79 -19.99 0.77
CA HIS A 239 -16.14 -18.81 1.32
C HIS A 239 -17.01 -18.22 2.43
N ASN A 240 -16.54 -18.26 3.68
CA ASN A 240 -17.33 -17.83 4.82
C ASN A 240 -17.31 -16.30 4.90
N THR A 241 -18.32 -15.67 4.31
CA THR A 241 -18.54 -14.20 4.31
C THR A 241 -18.41 -13.54 5.69
N SER A 242 -18.69 -14.27 6.78
CA SER A 242 -18.49 -13.74 8.14
C SER A 242 -17.03 -13.47 8.50
N GLN A 243 -16.07 -14.14 7.86
CA GLN A 243 -14.64 -13.91 8.08
C GLN A 243 -14.17 -12.64 7.39
N ASP A 244 -14.76 -12.31 6.24
CA ASP A 244 -14.47 -11.07 5.50
C ASP A 244 -15.01 -9.85 6.25
N ASP A 245 -16.22 -9.95 6.80
CA ASP A 245 -16.81 -8.92 7.67
C ASP A 245 -15.93 -8.63 8.89
N ILE A 246 -15.36 -9.68 9.49
CA ILE A 246 -14.44 -9.58 10.62
C ILE A 246 -13.13 -8.89 10.20
N LEU A 247 -12.57 -9.26 9.06
CA LEU A 247 -11.35 -8.66 8.54
C LEU A 247 -11.57 -7.18 8.26
N PHE A 248 -12.72 -6.85 7.69
CA PHE A 248 -13.15 -5.49 7.38
C PHE A 248 -13.37 -4.67 8.65
N ASP A 249 -14.01 -5.23 9.68
CA ASP A 249 -14.15 -4.63 11.01
C ASP A 249 -12.76 -4.31 11.61
N ILE A 250 -11.81 -5.24 11.51
CA ILE A 250 -10.44 -5.05 12.02
C ILE A 250 -9.74 -3.90 11.29
N VAL A 251 -9.78 -3.92 9.97
CA VAL A 251 -9.17 -2.90 9.12
C VAL A 251 -9.83 -1.53 9.38
N ALA A 252 -11.15 -1.47 9.46
CA ALA A 252 -11.90 -0.25 9.76
C ALA A 252 -11.54 0.33 11.14
N CYS A 253 -11.29 -0.53 12.14
CA CYS A 253 -10.87 -0.10 13.47
C CYS A 253 -9.48 0.54 13.48
N PHE A 254 -8.55 0.02 12.68
CA PHE A 254 -7.22 0.61 12.56
C PHE A 254 -7.23 2.01 11.94
N LEU A 255 -8.29 2.36 11.20
CA LEU A 255 -8.35 3.58 10.40
C LEU A 255 -9.20 4.69 10.99
N ARG A 256 -10.07 4.36 11.96
CA ARG A 256 -10.83 5.36 12.73
C ARG A 256 -9.99 6.10 13.77
N GLN A 257 -8.73 5.69 13.97
CA GLN A 257 -7.76 6.35 14.85
C GLN A 257 -6.87 7.31 14.06
#